data_AF-A0A2V3URD8-F1
#
_entry.id   AF-A0A2V3URD8-F1
#
_cell.length_a   1.000
_cell.length_b   1.000
_cell.length_c   1.000
_cell.angle_alpha   90.00
_cell.angle_beta   90.00
_cell.angle_gamma   90.00
#
_symmetry.space_group_name_H-M   'P 1'
#
loop_
_entity.id
_entity.type
_entity.pdbx_description
1 polymer ?
#
loop_
_entity_poly.entity_id
_entity_poly.type
_entity_poly.pdbx_seq_one_letter_code
_entity_poly.pdbx_strand_id
1 'polypeptide(L)'
;MKQEALIAWTSLYIGVGMMALICAVLSVVVTADDWRSGRWRPTHQTGLQKALVIPKLWLRWQLNYLKGAPVILAISVYYAWHVGFSVFWDV
;
A
#
# COMPACT_ATOMS: atom_id res chain seq x y z
N MET A 1 -27.60 7.07 7.48
CA MET A 1 -26.68 5.94 7.70
C MET A 1 -26.99 5.30 9.03
N LYS A 2 -27.27 3.99 9.05
CA LYS A 2 -27.47 3.26 10.31
C LYS A 2 -26.14 3.13 11.07
N GLN A 3 -26.23 2.98 12.39
CA GLN A 3 -25.06 2.84 13.26
C GLN A 3 -24.18 1.65 12.87
N GLU A 4 -24.79 0.54 12.45
CA GLU A 4 -24.09 -0.66 12.01
C GLU A 4 -23.26 -0.42 10.73
N ALA A 5 -23.82 0.32 9.77
CA ALA A 5 -23.11 0.71 8.55
C ALA A 5 -21.91 1.64 8.86
N LEU A 6 -22.08 2.60 9.77
CA LEU A 6 -21.00 3.49 10.22
C LEU A 6 -19.85 2.71 10.86
N ILE A 7 -20.17 1.74 11.72
CA ILE A 7 -19.18 0.88 12.38
C ILE A 7 -18.45 0.03 11.34
N ALA A 8 -19.18 -0.61 10.43
CA ALA A 8 -18.62 -1.47 9.38
C ALA A 8 -17.68 -0.72 8.41
N TRP A 9 -18.06 0.49 8.00
CA TRP A 9 -17.18 1.34 7.19
C TRP A 9 -15.94 1.76 7.96
N THR A 10 -16.11 2.20 9.21
CA THR A 10 -15.00 2.67 10.05
C THR A 10 -13.98 1.58 10.32
N SER A 11 -14.42 0.38 10.69
CA SER A 11 -13.55 -0.78 10.91
C SER A 11 -12.83 -1.20 9.64
N LEU A 12 -13.51 -1.22 8.50
CA LEU A 12 -12.92 -1.52 7.19
C LEU A 12 -11.81 -0.52 6.84
N TYR A 13 -12.08 0.78 6.98
CA TYR A 13 -11.10 1.83 6.69
C TYR A 13 -9.89 1.77 7.62
N ILE A 14 -10.10 1.56 8.92
CA ILE A 14 -9.00 1.41 9.88
C ILE A 14 -8.16 0.17 9.53
N GLY A 15 -8.79 -0.98 9.29
CA GLY A 15 -8.11 -2.21 8.92
C GLY A 15 -7.27 -2.06 7.66
N VAL A 16 -7.87 -1.56 6.58
CA VAL A 16 -7.18 -1.28 5.31
C VAL A 16 -6.06 -0.27 5.51
N GLY A 17 -6.28 0.80 6.27
CA GLY A 17 -5.29 1.83 6.56
C GLY A 17 -4.08 1.30 7.31
N MET A 18 -4.28 0.44 8.31
CA MET A 18 -3.18 -0.21 9.04
C MET A 18 -2.36 -1.13 8.13
N MET A 19 -3.02 -1.95 7.31
CA MET A 19 -2.32 -2.82 6.36
C MET A 19 -1.56 -2.02 5.30
N ALA A 20 -2.13 -0.94 4.81
CA ALA A 20 -1.47 -0.01 3.90
C ALA A 20 -0.23 0.62 4.55
N LEU A 21 -0.32 1.06 5.82
CA LEU A 21 0.82 1.61 6.55
C LEU A 21 1.94 0.58 6.71
N ILE A 22 1.61 -0.64 7.11
CA ILE A 22 2.58 -1.74 7.22
C ILE A 22 3.24 -1.99 5.87
N CYS A 23 2.45 -2.04 4.79
CA CYS A 23 2.97 -2.24 3.44
C CYS A 23 3.90 -1.10 3.00
N ALA A 24 3.56 0.15 3.32
CA ALA A 24 4.39 1.32 3.06
C ALA A 24 5.74 1.25 3.79
N VAL A 25 5.75 0.83 5.05
CA VAL A 25 6.99 0.66 5.83
C VAL A 25 7.83 -0.47 5.25
N LEU A 26 7.23 -1.63 4.99
CA LEU A 26 7.94 -2.78 4.42
C LEU A 26 8.50 -2.47 3.03
N SER A 27 7.76 -1.74 2.19
CA SER A 27 8.25 -1.35 0.86
C SER A 27 9.41 -0.36 0.92
N VAL A 28 9.49 0.50 1.93
CA VAL A 28 10.70 1.31 2.20
C VAL A 28 11.87 0.39 2.53
N VAL A 29 11.69 -0.58 3.43
CA VAL A 29 12.75 -1.52 3.83
C VAL A 29 13.28 -2.31 2.62
N VAL A 30 12.37 -2.88 1.81
CA VAL A 30 12.74 -3.62 0.59
C VAL A 30 13.45 -2.71 -0.42
N THR A 31 12.98 -1.48 -0.60
CA THR A 31 13.62 -0.52 -1.52
C THR A 31 15.02 -0.12 -1.06
N ALA A 32 15.21 0.06 0.25
CA ALA A 32 16.51 0.34 0.85
C ALA A 32 17.47 -0.87 0.74
N ASP A 33 16.96 -2.09 0.95
CA ASP A 33 17.74 -3.32 0.78
C ASP A 33 18.16 -3.54 -0.68
N ASP A 34 17.27 -3.30 -1.64
CA ASP A 34 17.57 -3.35 -3.07
C ASP A 34 18.66 -2.36 -3.48
N TRP A 35 18.66 -1.15 -2.89
CA TRP A 35 19.69 -0.15 -3.11
C TRP A 35 21.05 -0.60 -2.53
N ARG A 36 21.05 -1.07 -1.28
CA ARG A 36 22.26 -1.52 -0.57
C ARG A 36 22.90 -2.73 -1.25
N SER A 37 22.10 -3.77 -1.51
CA SER A 37 22.53 -5.00 -2.18
C SER A 37 22.95 -4.81 -3.64
N GLY A 38 22.60 -3.68 -4.26
CA GLY A 38 22.93 -3.40 -5.65
C GLY A 38 22.02 -4.11 -6.65
N ARG A 39 20.98 -4.84 -6.21
CA ARG A 39 19.95 -5.42 -7.08
C ARG A 39 19.26 -4.37 -7.93
N TRP A 40 19.16 -3.15 -7.42
CA TRP A 40 18.64 -2.01 -8.17
C TRP A 40 19.39 -0.74 -7.79
N ARG A 41 20.08 -0.13 -8.76
CA ARG A 41 20.78 1.15 -8.60
C ARG A 41 20.51 2.07 -9.78
N PRO A 42 19.94 3.26 -9.58
CA PRO A 42 19.79 4.22 -10.66
C PRO A 42 21.16 4.81 -11.03
N THR A 43 21.47 4.84 -12.33
CA THR A 43 22.64 5.56 -12.86
C THR A 43 22.55 7.04 -12.49
N HIS A 44 23.67 7.61 -12.05
CA HIS A 44 23.77 8.99 -11.52
C HIS A 44 25.02 9.73 -12.05
N GLN A 45 25.49 9.35 -13.24
CA GLN A 45 26.72 9.86 -13.85
C GLN A 45 26.53 11.25 -14.49
N THR A 46 25.32 11.58 -14.97
CA THR A 46 25.02 12.89 -15.59
C THR A 46 24.08 13.75 -14.72
N GLY A 47 24.05 15.06 -14.94
CA GLY A 47 23.17 15.98 -14.20
C GLY A 47 21.68 15.63 -14.31
N LEU A 48 21.22 15.26 -15.52
CA LEU A 48 19.86 14.76 -15.76
C LEU A 48 19.60 13.44 -15.03
N GLN A 49 20.57 12.53 -15.01
CA GLN A 49 20.46 11.27 -14.29
C GLN A 49 20.31 11.47 -12.78
N LYS A 50 21.02 12.46 -12.19
CA LYS A 50 20.87 12.84 -10.78
C LYS A 50 19.46 13.37 -10.48
N ALA A 51 18.92 14.25 -11.33
CA ALA A 51 17.56 14.76 -11.18
C ALA A 51 16.50 13.64 -11.21
N LEU A 52 16.76 12.57 -11.98
CA LEU A 52 15.87 11.42 -12.10
C LEU A 52 15.99 10.40 -10.96
N VAL A 53 16.92 10.53 -10.02
CA VAL A 53 17.08 9.56 -8.93
C VAL A 53 15.85 9.55 -8.02
N ILE A 54 15.35 10.71 -7.62
CA ILE A 54 14.17 10.86 -6.76
C ILE A 54 12.92 10.23 -7.40
N PRO A 55 12.51 10.58 -8.64
CA PRO A 55 11.33 9.97 -9.25
C PRO A 55 11.51 8.47 -9.50
N LYS A 56 12.73 7.99 -9.82
CA LYS A 56 13.00 6.55 -9.94
C LYS A 56 12.88 5.82 -8.61
N LEU A 57 13.36 6.42 -7.52
CA LEU A 57 13.24 5.86 -6.17
C LEU A 57 11.77 5.81 -5.72
N TRP A 58 11.02 6.88 -6.00
CA TRP A 58 9.59 6.92 -5.76
C TRP A 58 8.85 5.81 -6.51
N LEU A 59 9.11 5.65 -7.81
CA LEU A 59 8.51 4.58 -8.62
C LEU A 59 8.89 3.19 -8.10
N ARG A 60 10.15 2.98 -7.71
CA ARG A 60 10.59 1.70 -7.14
C ARG A 60 9.86 1.39 -5.83
N TRP A 61 9.73 2.37 -4.96
CA TRP A 61 8.97 2.27 -3.73
C TRP A 61 7.48 1.96 -3.99
N GLN A 62 6.85 2.66 -4.94
CA GLN A 62 5.46 2.40 -5.36
C GLN A 62 5.25 0.97 -5.86
N LEU A 63 6.16 0.47 -6.71
CA LEU A 63 6.10 -0.91 -7.19
C LEU A 63 6.22 -1.93 -6.04
N ASN A 64 7.10 -1.68 -5.07
CA ASN A 64 7.24 -2.54 -3.89
C ASN A 64 6.02 -2.44 -2.95
N TYR A 65 5.40 -1.27 -2.84
CA TYR A 65 4.17 -1.05 -2.09
C TYR A 65 2.98 -1.81 -2.72
N LEU A 66 2.80 -1.71 -4.03
CA LEU A 66 1.67 -2.34 -4.72
C LEU A 66 1.71 -3.88 -4.68
N LYS A 67 2.86 -4.50 -4.36
CA LYS A 67 2.93 -5.95 -4.12
C LYS A 67 2.06 -6.40 -2.94
N GLY A 68 1.79 -5.53 -1.96
CA GLY A 68 0.89 -5.84 -0.85
C GLY A 68 -0.60 -5.65 -1.17
N ALA A 69 -0.93 -4.92 -2.25
CA ALA A 69 -2.31 -4.60 -2.60
C ALA A 69 -3.22 -5.84 -2.75
N PRO A 70 -2.79 -6.96 -3.39
CA PRO A 70 -3.64 -8.15 -3.49
C PRO A 70 -4.05 -8.72 -2.13
N VAL A 71 -3.16 -8.68 -1.13
CA VAL A 71 -3.45 -9.17 0.23
C VAL A 71 -4.43 -8.24 0.94
N ILE A 72 -4.23 -6.92 0.82
CA ILE A 72 -5.14 -5.91 1.38
C ILE A 72 -6.55 -6.08 0.80
N LEU A 73 -6.65 -6.28 -0.52
CA LEU A 73 -7.92 -6.52 -1.21
C LEU A 73 -8.58 -7.84 -0.78
N ALA A 74 -7.81 -8.92 -0.65
CA ALA A 74 -8.34 -10.19 -0.19
C ALA A 74 -8.93 -10.09 1.21
N ILE A 75 -8.21 -9.44 2.14
CA ILE A 75 -8.66 -9.26 3.52
C ILE A 75 -9.86 -8.32 3.61
N SER A 76 -9.87 -7.22 2.84
CA SER A 76 -10.99 -6.27 2.84
C SER A 76 -12.27 -6.89 2.30
N VAL A 77 -12.18 -7.67 1.22
CA VAL A 77 -13.31 -8.42 0.65
C VAL A 77 -13.78 -9.51 1.62
N TYR A 78 -12.86 -10.25 2.23
CA TYR A 78 -13.20 -11.26 3.23
C TYR A 78 -13.92 -10.64 4.44
N TYR A 79 -13.45 -9.49 4.93
CA TYR A 79 -14.10 -8.76 6.01
C TYR A 79 -15.50 -8.30 5.61
N ALA A 80 -15.65 -7.70 4.42
CA ALA A 80 -16.94 -7.25 3.92
C ALA A 80 -17.93 -8.42 3.74
N TRP A 81 -17.45 -9.58 3.29
CA TRP A 81 -18.23 -10.80 3.22
C TRP A 81 -18.67 -11.30 4.60
N HIS A 82 -17.75 -11.32 5.58
CA HIS A 82 -18.03 -11.73 6.95
C HIS A 82 -19.06 -10.84 7.66
N VAL A 83 -18.99 -9.52 7.45
CA VAL A 83 -19.97 -8.57 7.99
C VAL A 83 -21.30 -8.61 7.20
N GLY A 84 -21.23 -8.93 5.91
CA GLY A 84 -22.35 -8.91 4.98
C GLY A 84 -22.34 -7.60 4.16
N PHE A 85 -22.19 -7.73 2.84
CA PHE A 85 -22.14 -6.57 1.93
C PHE A 85 -23.36 -5.65 2.03
N SER A 86 -24.54 -6.19 2.37
CA SER A 86 -25.76 -5.41 2.55
C SER A 86 -25.65 -4.37 3.68
N VAL A 87 -24.88 -4.66 4.74
CA VAL A 87 -24.68 -3.74 5.88
C VAL A 87 -24.02 -2.43 5.41
N PHE A 88 -23.15 -2.50 4.39
CA PHE A 88 -22.45 -1.34 3.86
C PHE A 88 -23.37 -0.44 3.00
N TRP A 89 -24.45 -0.99 2.43
CA TRP A 89 -25.42 -0.28 1.58
C TRP A 89 -26.64 0.26 2.32
N ASP A 90 -26.73 0.01 3.62
CA ASP A 90 -27.78 0.57 4.49
C ASP A 90 -27.43 2.01 4.93
N VAL A 91 -27.16 2.86 3.92
CA VAL A 91 -26.71 4.26 4.06
C VAL A 91 -27.90 5.21 4.13
#